data_AF-A0A3D0VBL7-F1
#
_entry.id   AF-A0A3D0VBL7-F1
#
_cell.length_a   1.000
_cell.length_b   1.000
_cell.length_c   1.000
_cell.angle_alpha   90.00
_cell.angle_beta   90.00
_cell.angle_gamma   90.00
#
_symmetry.space_group_name_H-M   'P 1'
#
loop_
_entity.id
_entity.type
_entity.pdbx_description
1 polymer ?
#
loop_
_entity_poly.entity_id
_entity_poly.type
_entity_poly.pdbx_seq_one_letter_code
_entity_poly.pdbx_strand_id
1 'polypeptide(L)'
;MAGLDRRRFLQLSAAGAAGTAISQMLGQSIARAADIPANRATGSIKDVEHVVIFMQENRAFDHYFGTLKGVRGFSDPHPAVLPSGKDAFHQANATREVTPFHPTAPNLGLQFMEDLDHSWKLTHEAFNNGKYDKWLPEKTDATMAFYGRQD
;
A
#
# COMPACT_ATOMS: atom_id res chain seq x y z
N MET A 1 43.38 7.95 5.84
CA MET A 1 42.33 8.35 6.80
C MET A 1 42.26 9.86 6.82
N ALA A 2 41.25 10.48 6.21
CA ALA A 2 41.09 11.94 6.25
C ALA A 2 40.68 12.35 7.67
N GLY A 3 41.56 13.08 8.37
CA GLY A 3 41.33 13.50 9.75
C GLY A 3 40.18 14.50 9.88
N LEU A 4 39.43 14.42 10.97
CA LEU A 4 38.46 15.43 11.38
C LEU A 4 39.20 16.75 11.64
N ASP A 5 39.22 17.65 10.66
CA ASP A 5 39.69 19.02 10.88
C ASP A 5 38.60 19.88 11.57
N ARG A 6 39.01 21.03 12.12
CA ARG A 6 38.09 21.94 12.84
C ARG A 6 36.91 22.39 11.98
N ARG A 7 37.09 22.62 10.68
CA ARG A 7 36.02 23.03 9.76
C ARG A 7 35.05 21.87 9.51
N ARG A 8 35.54 20.66 9.31
CA ARG A 8 34.75 19.42 9.16
C ARG A 8 33.95 19.13 10.43
N PHE A 9 34.57 19.30 11.60
CA PHE A 9 33.92 19.15 12.91
C PHE A 9 32.80 20.18 13.12
N LEU A 10 33.04 21.46 12.81
CA LEU A 10 32.02 22.51 12.91
C LEU A 10 30.86 22.30 11.92
N GLN A 11 31.15 21.85 10.69
CA GLN A 11 30.12 21.52 9.70
C GLN A 11 29.24 20.34 10.16
N LEU A 12 29.84 19.27 10.68
CA LEU A 12 29.10 18.11 11.20
C LEU A 12 28.28 18.46 12.45
N SER A 13 28.84 19.28 13.34
CA SER A 13 28.15 19.73 14.57
C SER A 13 26.99 20.67 14.25
N ALA A 14 27.17 21.61 13.33
CA ALA A 14 26.11 22.50 12.87
C ALA A 14 25.00 21.73 12.13
N ALA A 15 25.35 20.75 11.29
CA ALA A 15 24.38 19.88 10.63
C ALA A 15 23.59 19.02 11.63
N GLY A 16 24.24 18.47 12.66
CA GLY A 16 23.58 17.71 13.72
C GLY A 16 22.67 18.55 14.61
N ALA A 17 23.10 19.76 14.98
CA ALA A 17 22.29 20.71 15.75
C ALA A 17 21.09 21.23 14.94
N ALA A 18 21.28 21.52 13.66
CA ALA A 18 20.18 21.92 12.77
C ALA A 18 19.18 20.78 12.56
N GLY A 19 19.65 19.55 12.33
CA GLY A 19 18.77 18.38 12.17
C GLY A 19 17.92 18.07 13.40
N THR A 20 18.49 18.20 14.59
CA THR A 20 17.76 17.99 15.86
C THR A 20 16.76 19.12 16.14
N ALA A 21 17.13 20.37 15.89
CA ALA A 21 16.21 21.51 16.02
C ALA A 21 15.02 21.41 15.06
N ILE A 22 15.26 21.05 13.79
CA ILE A 22 14.19 20.88 12.79
C ILE A 22 13.24 19.75 13.19
N SER A 23 13.76 18.61 13.66
CA SER A 23 12.95 17.48 14.13
C SER A 23 12.09 17.85 15.34
N GLN A 24 12.65 18.58 16.32
CA GLN A 24 11.89 19.05 17.49
C GLN A 24 10.83 20.09 17.11
N MET A 25 11.12 21.01 16.18
CA MET A 25 10.17 22.01 15.70
C MET A 25 9.02 21.40 14.88
N LEU A 26 9.32 20.38 14.06
CA LEU A 26 8.30 19.58 13.37
C LEU A 26 7.41 18.85 14.39
N GLY A 27 8.00 18.25 15.42
CA GLY A 27 7.26 17.60 16.51
C GLY A 27 6.31 18.56 17.23
N GLN A 28 6.76 19.77 17.59
CA GLN A 28 5.90 20.76 18.24
C GLN A 28 4.82 21.32 17.32
N SER A 29 5.11 21.51 16.04
CA SER A 29 4.11 21.96 15.06
C SER A 29 3.01 20.92 14.86
N ILE A 30 3.37 19.64 14.77
CA ILE A 30 2.41 18.53 14.68
C ILE A 30 1.59 18.41 15.96
N ALA A 31 2.23 18.48 17.13
CA ALA A 31 1.52 18.45 18.42
C ALA A 31 0.51 19.60 18.54
N ARG A 32 0.93 20.83 18.20
CA ARG A 32 0.03 21.98 18.16
C ARG A 32 -1.11 21.79 17.18
N ALA A 33 -0.85 21.22 16.00
CA ALA A 33 -1.88 20.92 15.02
C ALA A 33 -2.87 19.85 15.51
N ALA A 34 -2.39 18.82 16.22
CA ALA A 34 -3.21 17.77 16.80
C ALA A 34 -4.09 18.27 17.96
N ASP A 35 -3.65 19.30 18.68
CA ASP A 35 -4.41 19.96 19.75
C ASP A 35 -5.52 20.90 19.23
N ILE A 36 -5.50 21.26 17.94
CA ILE A 36 -6.57 22.08 17.35
C ILE A 36 -7.84 21.22 17.30
N PRO A 37 -8.92 21.60 18.00
CA PRO A 37 -10.17 20.88 17.92
C PRO A 37 -10.72 20.98 16.50
N ALA A 38 -11.30 19.88 16.00
CA ALA A 38 -11.99 19.90 14.72
C ALA A 38 -13.08 20.99 14.72
N ASN A 39 -13.17 21.77 13.63
CA ASN A 39 -14.26 22.73 13.45
C ASN A 39 -15.59 21.96 13.39
N ARG A 40 -16.55 22.34 14.24
CA ARG A 40 -17.87 21.70 14.37
C ARG A 40 -18.98 22.75 14.54
N ALA A 41 -19.04 23.71 13.63
CA ALA A 41 -20.03 24.79 13.67
C ALA A 41 -21.47 24.27 13.46
N THR A 42 -21.68 23.34 12.52
CA THR A 42 -22.99 22.76 12.19
C THR A 42 -23.11 21.27 12.53
N GLY A 43 -21.98 20.59 12.77
CA GLY A 43 -21.95 19.14 12.98
C GLY A 43 -22.20 18.33 11.70
N SER A 44 -22.11 18.98 10.53
CA SER A 44 -22.34 18.37 9.22
C SER A 44 -21.10 18.46 8.33
N ILE A 45 -21.14 17.80 7.16
CA ILE A 45 -20.05 17.87 6.17
C ILE A 45 -19.75 19.30 5.71
N LYS A 46 -20.67 20.25 5.91
CA LYS A 46 -20.49 21.68 5.58
C LYS A 46 -19.38 22.34 6.40
N ASP A 47 -18.96 21.75 7.50
CA ASP A 47 -17.87 22.24 8.33
C ASP A 47 -16.47 21.85 7.77
N VAL A 48 -16.40 21.03 6.72
CA VAL A 48 -15.14 20.64 6.06
C VAL A 48 -14.70 21.75 5.09
N GLU A 49 -13.62 22.44 5.44
CA GLU A 49 -13.06 23.54 4.64
C GLU A 49 -11.95 23.10 3.68
N HIS A 50 -11.23 22.04 4.03
CA HIS A 50 -10.07 21.55 3.27
C HIS A 50 -10.10 20.04 3.12
N VAL A 51 -9.86 19.58 1.89
CA VAL A 51 -9.70 18.16 1.56
C VAL A 51 -8.29 17.96 1.05
N VAL A 52 -7.52 17.12 1.74
CA VAL A 52 -6.19 16.69 1.29
C VAL A 52 -6.33 15.30 0.71
N ILE A 53 -6.02 15.15 -0.58
CA ILE A 53 -6.07 13.87 -1.28
C ILE A 53 -4.65 13.34 -1.41
N PHE A 54 -4.36 12.25 -0.71
CA PHE A 54 -3.10 11.52 -0.87
C PHE A 54 -3.31 10.41 -1.91
N MET A 55 -2.66 10.57 -3.07
CA MET A 55 -2.74 9.60 -4.17
C MET A 55 -1.56 8.64 -4.09
N GLN A 56 -1.88 7.38 -3.82
CA GLN A 56 -0.94 6.27 -3.85
C GLN A 56 -1.08 5.51 -5.17
N GLU A 57 -0.04 4.79 -5.57
CA GLU A 57 0.04 4.11 -6.85
C GLU A 57 0.00 2.58 -6.73
N ASN A 58 -0.39 1.95 -7.84
CA ASN A 58 -0.12 0.57 -8.28
C ASN A 58 -0.47 -0.58 -7.32
N ARG A 59 -1.45 -0.41 -6.42
CA ARG A 59 -1.90 -1.51 -5.55
C ARG A 59 -3.41 -1.70 -5.61
N ALA A 60 -3.82 -2.94 -5.88
CA ALA A 60 -5.21 -3.35 -5.84
C ALA A 60 -5.74 -3.36 -4.40
N PHE A 61 -7.06 -3.28 -4.25
CA PHE A 61 -7.70 -3.33 -2.94
C PHE A 61 -7.36 -4.61 -2.18
N ASP A 62 -7.52 -5.78 -2.80
CA ASP A 62 -7.27 -7.07 -2.14
C ASP A 62 -5.78 -7.26 -1.78
N HIS A 63 -4.89 -6.59 -2.50
CA HIS A 63 -3.47 -6.58 -2.18
C HIS A 63 -3.20 -5.92 -0.81
N TYR A 64 -3.82 -4.77 -0.52
CA TYR A 64 -3.63 -4.09 0.76
C TYR A 64 -4.57 -4.58 1.86
N PHE A 65 -5.80 -4.91 1.48
CA PHE A 65 -6.91 -5.00 2.42
C PHE A 65 -7.65 -6.32 2.35
N GLY A 66 -7.23 -7.28 1.51
CA GLY A 66 -7.88 -8.60 1.40
C GLY A 66 -7.91 -9.39 2.72
N THR A 67 -7.05 -9.03 3.69
CA THR A 67 -7.03 -9.60 5.05
C THR A 67 -7.46 -8.62 6.16
N LEU A 68 -7.91 -7.40 5.80
CA LEU A 68 -8.27 -6.38 6.78
C LEU A 68 -9.52 -6.80 7.58
N LYS A 69 -9.48 -6.63 8.90
CA LYS A 69 -10.66 -6.90 9.75
C LYS A 69 -11.82 -6.00 9.35
N GLY A 70 -12.97 -6.60 9.04
CA GLY A 70 -14.19 -5.89 8.65
C GLY A 70 -14.44 -5.85 7.14
N VAL A 71 -13.49 -6.27 6.31
CA VAL A 71 -13.78 -6.60 4.92
C VAL A 71 -14.18 -8.07 4.80
N ARG A 72 -14.92 -8.41 3.74
CA ARG A 72 -15.14 -9.83 3.37
C ARG A 72 -13.82 -10.46 2.92
N GLY A 73 -13.11 -9.78 2.03
CA GLY A 73 -11.74 -10.11 1.62
C GLY A 73 -11.61 -11.56 1.13
N PHE A 74 -10.47 -12.19 1.41
CA PHE A 74 -10.22 -13.60 1.05
C PHE A 74 -11.05 -14.61 1.86
N SER A 75 -11.87 -14.15 2.80
CA SER A 75 -12.81 -14.97 3.58
C SER A 75 -14.27 -14.65 3.23
N ASP A 76 -14.53 -14.07 2.05
CA ASP A 76 -15.90 -13.84 1.58
C ASP A 76 -16.66 -15.18 1.58
N PRO A 77 -17.82 -15.29 2.26
CA PRO A 77 -18.63 -16.50 2.22
C PRO A 77 -19.30 -16.73 0.85
N HIS A 78 -19.35 -15.71 -0.02
CA HIS A 78 -19.98 -15.78 -1.34
C HIS A 78 -19.07 -15.16 -2.41
N PRO A 79 -17.87 -15.71 -2.64
CA PRO A 79 -16.97 -15.19 -3.65
C PRO A 79 -17.52 -15.47 -5.06
N ALA A 80 -17.10 -14.67 -6.04
CA ALA A 80 -17.51 -14.88 -7.42
C ALA A 80 -16.99 -16.24 -7.92
N VAL A 81 -17.86 -17.03 -8.55
CA VAL A 81 -17.50 -18.33 -9.10
C VAL A 81 -17.04 -18.16 -10.54
N LEU A 82 -15.84 -18.65 -10.83
CA LEU A 82 -15.23 -18.63 -12.15
C LEU A 82 -15.82 -19.73 -13.05
N PRO A 83 -15.60 -19.69 -14.38
CA PRO A 83 -15.99 -20.77 -15.28
C PRO A 83 -15.39 -22.15 -14.92
N SER A 84 -14.30 -22.18 -14.17
CA SER A 84 -13.69 -23.40 -13.62
C SER A 84 -14.55 -24.08 -12.53
N GLY A 85 -15.56 -23.39 -12.00
CA GLY A 85 -16.37 -23.83 -10.86
C GLY A 85 -15.73 -23.54 -9.50
N LYS A 86 -14.51 -23.00 -9.46
CA LYS A 86 -13.87 -22.50 -8.23
C LYS A 86 -14.15 -21.01 -8.05
N ASP A 87 -13.90 -20.51 -6.85
CA ASP A 87 -14.02 -19.09 -6.60
C ASP A 87 -12.88 -18.25 -7.24
N ALA A 88 -13.10 -16.94 -7.29
CA ALA A 88 -12.20 -15.97 -7.93
C ALA A 88 -10.78 -15.92 -7.34
N PHE A 89 -10.57 -16.47 -6.15
CA PHE A 89 -9.24 -16.55 -5.53
C PHE A 89 -8.44 -17.76 -6.03
N HIS A 90 -9.05 -18.70 -6.74
CA HIS A 90 -8.35 -19.81 -7.39
C HIS A 90 -8.03 -19.47 -8.85
N GLN A 91 -6.97 -18.69 -9.05
CA GLN A 91 -6.51 -18.32 -10.39
C GLN A 91 -5.52 -19.35 -10.93
N ALA A 92 -5.55 -19.62 -12.25
CA ALA A 92 -4.69 -20.63 -12.85
C ALA A 92 -4.06 -20.13 -14.17
N ASN A 93 -2.91 -20.69 -14.50
CA ASN A 93 -2.31 -20.64 -15.83
C ASN A 93 -2.23 -22.06 -16.42
N ALA A 94 -1.51 -22.24 -17.52
CA ALA A 94 -1.40 -23.54 -18.19
C ALA A 94 -0.69 -24.62 -17.36
N THR A 95 0.05 -24.25 -16.30
CA THR A 95 0.89 -25.19 -15.54
C THR A 95 0.45 -25.37 -14.10
N ARG A 96 -0.18 -24.37 -13.48
CA ARG A 96 -0.56 -24.42 -12.06
C ARG A 96 -1.71 -23.46 -11.71
N GLU A 97 -2.29 -23.73 -10.54
CA GLU A 97 -3.19 -22.84 -9.82
C GLU A 97 -2.44 -22.13 -8.68
N VAL A 98 -2.80 -20.88 -8.40
CA VAL A 98 -2.28 -20.06 -7.31
C VAL A 98 -3.45 -19.39 -6.59
N THR A 99 -3.46 -19.53 -5.27
CA THR A 99 -4.37 -18.82 -4.36
C THR A 99 -3.67 -17.61 -3.75
N PRO A 100 -4.40 -16.66 -3.14
CA PRO A 100 -3.79 -15.54 -2.45
C PRO A 100 -2.73 -15.98 -1.46
N PHE A 101 -1.58 -15.32 -1.46
CA PHE A 101 -0.47 -15.66 -0.55
C PHE A 101 0.21 -14.41 0.01
N HIS A 102 0.71 -14.53 1.24
CA HIS A 102 1.55 -13.52 1.87
C HIS A 102 3.03 -13.83 1.56
N PRO A 103 3.78 -12.96 0.85
CA PRO A 103 5.19 -13.17 0.60
C PRO A 103 5.99 -13.28 1.91
N THR A 104 6.82 -14.32 2.03
CA THR A 104 7.67 -14.48 3.22
C THR A 104 8.92 -13.62 3.10
N ALA A 105 8.86 -12.38 3.61
CA ALA A 105 10.01 -11.49 3.68
C ALA A 105 9.98 -10.60 4.94
N PRO A 106 11.12 -10.28 5.55
CA PRO A 106 11.17 -9.37 6.71
C PRO A 106 10.91 -7.92 6.29
N ASN A 107 10.04 -7.20 7.00
CA ASN A 107 9.65 -5.81 6.68
C ASN A 107 9.14 -5.68 5.23
N LEU A 108 8.21 -6.55 4.83
CA LEU A 108 7.73 -6.66 3.45
C LEU A 108 7.29 -5.31 2.86
N GLY A 109 6.61 -4.45 3.63
CA GLY A 109 6.20 -3.11 3.17
C GLY A 109 7.37 -2.14 2.88
N LEU A 110 8.58 -2.47 3.32
CA LEU A 110 9.81 -1.73 3.01
C LEU A 110 10.65 -2.41 1.91
N GLN A 111 10.20 -3.54 1.37
CA GLN A 111 10.90 -4.24 0.30
C GLN A 111 10.33 -3.91 -1.06
N PHE A 112 11.18 -4.05 -2.08
CA PHE A 112 10.71 -4.06 -3.46
C PHE A 112 9.89 -5.33 -3.69
N MET A 113 8.66 -5.14 -4.13
CA MET A 113 7.83 -6.22 -4.64
C MET A 113 7.66 -6.01 -6.13
N GLU A 114 7.85 -7.08 -6.92
CA GLU A 114 7.79 -7.06 -8.37
C GLU A 114 6.56 -6.29 -8.87
N ASP A 115 6.79 -5.38 -9.82
CA ASP A 115 5.71 -4.64 -10.45
C ASP A 115 4.99 -5.52 -11.47
N LEU A 116 3.68 -5.34 -11.57
CA LEU A 116 2.86 -6.09 -12.51
C LEU A 116 2.64 -5.27 -13.78
N ASP A 117 2.22 -5.90 -14.87
CA ASP A 117 1.76 -5.13 -16.01
C ASP A 117 0.47 -4.36 -15.63
N HIS A 118 0.47 -3.04 -15.77
CA HIS A 118 -0.68 -2.17 -15.51
C HIS A 118 -1.29 -1.59 -16.79
N SER A 119 -0.94 -2.16 -17.95
CA SER A 119 -1.42 -1.67 -19.23
C SER A 119 -2.94 -1.88 -19.34
N TRP A 120 -3.60 -0.97 -20.06
CA TRP A 120 -5.02 -1.10 -20.39
C TRP A 120 -5.30 -2.45 -21.05
N LYS A 121 -4.46 -2.86 -22.00
CA LYS A 121 -4.62 -4.09 -22.78
C LYS A 121 -4.59 -5.34 -21.89
N LEU A 122 -3.49 -5.59 -21.18
CA LEU A 122 -3.39 -6.83 -20.39
C LEU A 122 -4.35 -6.83 -19.20
N THR A 123 -4.74 -5.65 -18.70
CA THR A 123 -5.81 -5.57 -17.68
C THR A 123 -7.15 -6.04 -18.22
N HIS A 124 -7.51 -5.67 -19.46
CA HIS A 124 -8.74 -6.15 -20.09
C HIS A 124 -8.66 -7.63 -20.46
N GLU A 125 -7.48 -8.11 -20.87
CA GLU A 125 -7.24 -9.53 -21.14
C GLU A 125 -7.36 -10.35 -19.84
N ALA A 126 -6.80 -9.87 -18.72
CA ALA A 126 -6.92 -10.49 -17.40
C ALA A 126 -8.38 -10.53 -16.90
N PHE A 127 -9.11 -9.44 -17.10
CA PHE A 127 -10.54 -9.35 -16.75
C PHE A 127 -11.40 -10.29 -17.60
N ASN A 128 -10.97 -10.61 -18.82
CA ASN A 128 -11.55 -11.58 -19.73
C ASN A 128 -13.07 -11.45 -19.90
N ASN A 129 -13.55 -10.26 -20.26
CA ASN A 129 -14.97 -9.95 -20.45
C ASN A 129 -15.84 -10.30 -19.21
N GLY A 130 -15.29 -10.16 -18.00
CA GLY A 130 -15.98 -10.45 -16.74
C GLY A 130 -15.86 -11.89 -16.27
N LYS A 131 -15.22 -12.78 -17.02
CA LYS A 131 -14.93 -14.15 -16.56
C LYS A 131 -13.91 -14.18 -15.42
N TYR A 132 -13.05 -13.17 -15.35
CA TYR A 132 -12.12 -12.92 -14.23
C TYR A 132 -11.16 -14.10 -13.94
N ASP A 133 -10.75 -14.83 -14.96
CA ASP A 133 -10.00 -16.10 -14.89
C ASP A 133 -8.63 -16.07 -15.60
N LYS A 134 -8.13 -14.88 -15.95
CA LYS A 134 -6.87 -14.69 -16.70
C LYS A 134 -5.83 -13.85 -15.95
N TRP A 135 -5.90 -13.75 -14.63
CA TRP A 135 -4.94 -12.94 -13.87
C TRP A 135 -3.51 -13.47 -13.94
N LEU A 136 -3.28 -14.79 -13.76
CA LEU A 136 -1.94 -15.37 -13.83
C LEU A 136 -1.31 -15.32 -15.24
N PRO A 137 -2.02 -15.70 -16.34
CA PRO A 137 -1.45 -15.63 -17.67
C PRO A 137 -1.00 -14.22 -18.08
N GLU A 138 -1.75 -13.19 -17.67
CA GLU A 138 -1.51 -11.82 -18.11
C GLU A 138 -0.70 -10.97 -17.12
N LYS A 139 -0.68 -11.34 -15.83
CA LYS A 139 -0.04 -10.55 -14.75
C LYS A 139 0.80 -11.38 -13.76
N THR A 140 1.14 -12.62 -14.11
CA THR A 140 1.99 -13.54 -13.31
C THR A 140 1.42 -13.94 -11.95
N ASP A 141 2.11 -14.85 -11.24
CA ASP A 141 1.74 -15.32 -9.91
C ASP A 141 1.71 -14.18 -8.87
N ALA A 142 2.51 -13.13 -9.06
CA ALA A 142 2.62 -12.00 -8.13
C ALA A 142 1.31 -11.19 -8.01
N THR A 143 0.37 -11.33 -8.96
CA THR A 143 -0.98 -10.77 -8.83
C THR A 143 -1.78 -11.33 -7.65
N MET A 144 -1.39 -12.50 -7.13
CA MET A 144 -2.03 -13.15 -5.98
C MET A 144 -1.34 -12.82 -4.65
N ALA A 145 -0.26 -12.03 -4.66
CA ALA A 145 0.39 -11.59 -3.43
C ALA A 145 -0.48 -10.57 -2.68
N PHE A 146 -0.44 -10.58 -1.35
CA PHE A 146 -1.09 -9.56 -0.50
C PHE A 146 -0.22 -9.17 0.70
N TYR A 147 -0.51 -8.01 1.27
CA TYR A 147 0.03 -7.55 2.54
C TYR A 147 -0.92 -7.85 3.71
N GLY A 148 -0.30 -8.08 4.86
CA GLY A 148 -0.94 -8.11 6.16
C GLY A 148 -0.79 -6.79 6.90
N ARG A 149 -1.47 -6.67 8.04
CA ARG A 149 -1.45 -5.45 8.87
C ARG A 149 -0.06 -5.07 9.40
N GLN A 150 0.83 -6.04 9.48
CA GLN A 150 2.19 -5.90 10.03
C GLN A 150 3.22 -5.40 9.01
N ASP A 151 2.86 -5.37 7.72
CA ASP A 151 3.74 -4.90 6.65
C ASP A 151 3.64 -3.38 6.47
#